data_AF-A0A7W8VAY4-F1
#
_entry.id   AF-A0A7W8VAY4-F1
#
_cell.length_a   1.000
_cell.length_b   1.000
_cell.length_c   1.000
_cell.angle_alpha   90.00
_cell.angle_beta   90.00
_cell.angle_gamma   90.00
#
_symmetry.space_group_name_H-M   'P 1'
#
loop_
_entity.id
_entity.type
_entity.pdbx_description
1 polymer ?
#
loop_
_entity_poly.entity_id
_entity_poly.type
_entity_poly.pdbx_seq_one_letter_code
_entity_poly.pdbx_strand_id
1 'polypeptide(L)'
;MQIRNEPGSWVDEEFETLDLGDPRRDRRAKELLKRFAARPTASIPGACEGWAETMAAYRFLGNEHIDWRDMMHPHWDRTAVRMGELPVVLCVADTTELNVNGQDIEGAGPLSYEAQVGMYLHATYAVTPDREALAVMNAWMWAREPRDDNGRRGGVCESVRWIES
;
A
#
# COMPACT_ATOMS: atom_id res chain seq x y z
N MET A 1 -13.23 16.42 17.02
CA MET A 1 -12.35 16.56 15.86
C MET A 1 -13.23 16.77 14.63
N GLN A 2 -13.25 17.96 14.05
CA GLN A 2 -14.01 18.21 12.81
C GLN A 2 -13.18 17.67 11.64
N ILE A 3 -13.57 16.53 11.09
CA ILE A 3 -13.03 16.06 9.82
C ILE A 3 -13.44 17.08 8.76
N ARG A 4 -12.48 17.77 8.15
CA ARG A 4 -12.74 18.68 7.04
C ARG A 4 -13.25 17.83 5.87
N ASN A 5 -14.48 18.07 5.42
CA ASN A 5 -15.19 17.29 4.39
C ASN A 5 -14.58 17.37 2.96
N GLU A 6 -13.34 17.81 2.81
CA GLU A 6 -12.63 17.82 1.55
C GLU A 6 -11.83 16.51 1.38
N PRO A 7 -11.97 15.81 0.25
CA PRO A 7 -11.17 14.62 -0.03
C PRO A 7 -9.67 14.91 0.11
N GLY A 8 -8.96 14.09 0.91
CA GLY A 8 -7.53 14.26 1.14
C GLY A 8 -7.15 15.30 2.20
N SER A 9 -8.11 15.94 2.89
CA SER A 9 -7.82 16.88 3.98
C SER A 9 -7.03 16.27 5.14
N TRP A 10 -7.16 14.95 5.31
CA TRP A 10 -6.48 14.14 6.30
C TRP A 10 -4.99 13.91 5.99
N VAL A 11 -4.56 14.09 4.74
CA VAL A 11 -3.21 13.69 4.29
C VAL A 11 -2.10 14.46 5.00
N ASP A 12 -2.29 15.76 5.25
CA ASP A 12 -1.24 16.57 5.87
C ASP A 12 -0.99 16.17 7.34
N GLU A 13 -2.05 15.77 8.05
CA GLU A 13 -1.97 15.27 9.42
C GLU A 13 -1.48 13.81 9.46
N GLU A 14 -2.00 12.95 8.58
CA GLU A 14 -1.67 11.52 8.58
C GLU A 14 -0.21 11.26 8.16
N PHE A 15 0.33 12.11 7.27
CA PHE A 15 1.69 12.00 6.77
C PHE A 15 2.56 13.17 7.27
N GLU A 16 2.26 13.75 8.43
CA GLU A 16 3.02 14.88 9.00
C GLU A 16 4.53 14.57 9.06
N THR A 17 4.87 13.37 9.51
CA THR A 17 6.24 12.87 9.72
C THR A 17 6.88 12.22 8.48
N LEU A 18 6.24 12.31 7.31
CA LEU A 18 6.79 11.73 6.08
C LEU A 18 8.15 12.32 5.74
N ASP A 19 9.14 11.43 5.59
CA ASP A 19 10.49 11.76 5.17
C ASP A 19 10.95 10.75 4.10
N LEU A 20 10.99 11.20 2.84
CA LEU A 20 11.49 10.43 1.70
C LEU A 20 12.91 10.88 1.29
N GLY A 21 13.63 11.53 2.21
CA GLY A 21 14.99 12.03 2.04
C GLY A 21 15.13 13.29 1.18
N ASP A 22 14.03 13.83 0.66
CA ASP A 22 13.98 15.10 -0.07
C ASP A 22 12.61 15.76 0.11
N PRO A 23 12.52 16.99 0.66
CA PRO A 23 11.25 17.69 0.88
C PRO A 23 10.38 17.86 -0.37
N ARG A 24 10.97 17.78 -1.58
CA ARG A 24 10.23 17.81 -2.85
C ARG A 24 9.48 16.49 -3.08
N ARG A 25 10.04 15.36 -2.66
CA ARG A 25 9.38 14.03 -2.71
C ARG A 25 8.22 13.99 -1.73
N ASP A 26 8.40 14.47 -0.50
CA ASP A 26 7.33 14.48 0.51
C ASP A 26 6.14 15.32 0.04
N ARG A 27 6.42 16.52 -0.49
CA ARG A 27 5.39 17.40 -1.06
C ARG A 27 4.67 16.72 -2.23
N ARG A 28 5.41 16.03 -3.09
CA ARG A 28 4.83 15.30 -4.22
C ARG A 28 3.97 14.12 -3.76
N ALA A 29 4.42 13.35 -2.77
CA ALA A 29 3.66 12.24 -2.19
C ALA A 29 2.32 12.72 -1.63
N LYS A 30 2.33 13.76 -0.79
CA LYS A 30 1.12 14.35 -0.20
C LYS A 30 0.16 14.88 -1.26
N GLU A 31 0.67 15.53 -2.30
CA GLU A 31 -0.14 16.01 -3.43
C GLU A 31 -0.80 14.85 -4.20
N LEU A 32 -0.06 13.78 -4.50
CA LEU A 32 -0.61 12.60 -5.18
C LEU A 32 -1.67 11.90 -4.32
N LEU A 33 -1.43 11.74 -3.02
CA LEU A 33 -2.40 11.16 -2.08
C LEU A 33 -3.71 11.96 -2.05
N LYS A 34 -3.63 13.30 -2.00
CA LYS A 34 -4.81 14.17 -2.06
C LYS A 34 -5.60 13.98 -3.36
N ARG A 35 -4.91 13.92 -4.50
CA ARG A 35 -5.55 13.72 -5.81
C ARG A 35 -6.19 12.35 -5.96
N PHE A 36 -5.49 11.31 -5.55
CA PHE A 36 -6.02 9.95 -5.60
C PHE A 36 -7.18 9.78 -4.62
N ALA A 37 -7.13 10.41 -3.44
CA ALA A 37 -8.27 10.43 -2.52
C ALA A 37 -9.49 11.18 -3.11
N ALA A 38 -9.28 12.25 -3.89
CA ALA A 38 -10.34 12.98 -4.56
C ALA A 38 -10.94 12.22 -5.76
N ARG A 39 -10.18 11.35 -6.42
CA ARG A 39 -10.59 10.59 -7.61
C ARG A 39 -10.13 9.13 -7.54
N PRO A 40 -10.63 8.33 -6.57
CA PRO A 40 -10.06 7.01 -6.23
C PRO A 40 -10.18 5.97 -7.34
N THR A 41 -11.12 6.14 -8.28
CA THR A 41 -11.33 5.21 -9.40
C THR A 41 -10.74 5.72 -10.72
N ALA A 42 -10.13 6.90 -10.73
CA ALA A 42 -9.54 7.45 -11.95
C ALA A 42 -8.17 6.81 -12.22
N SER A 43 -7.80 6.70 -13.50
CA SER A 43 -6.43 6.42 -13.87
C SER A 43 -5.50 7.55 -13.41
N ILE A 44 -4.18 7.29 -13.34
CA ILE A 44 -3.19 8.33 -12.99
C ILE A 44 -3.36 9.59 -13.86
N PRO A 45 -3.49 9.51 -15.21
CA PRO A 45 -3.76 10.69 -16.04
C PRO A 45 -5.13 11.34 -15.80
N GLY A 46 -6.15 10.58 -15.36
CA GLY A 46 -7.47 11.12 -15.03
C GLY A 46 -7.49 11.82 -13.66
N ALA A 47 -6.63 11.39 -12.74
CA ALA A 47 -6.46 12.01 -11.42
C ALA A 47 -5.49 13.19 -11.46
N CYS A 48 -4.49 13.18 -12.35
CA CYS A 48 -3.50 14.24 -12.50
C CYS A 48 -3.91 15.24 -13.59
N GLU A 49 -4.07 16.51 -13.21
CA GLU A 49 -4.53 17.54 -14.15
C GLU A 49 -3.39 18.00 -15.08
N GLY A 50 -3.32 17.38 -16.25
CA GLY A 50 -2.41 17.75 -17.33
C GLY A 50 -1.16 16.89 -17.45
N TRP A 51 -0.44 17.09 -18.56
CA TRP A 51 0.68 16.23 -18.95
C TRP A 51 1.87 16.30 -17.98
N ALA A 52 2.25 17.51 -17.56
CA ALA A 52 3.38 17.70 -16.66
C ALA A 52 3.17 17.00 -15.32
N GLU A 53 1.95 17.09 -14.78
CA GLU A 53 1.58 16.47 -13.50
C GLU A 53 1.46 14.95 -13.61
N THR A 54 0.95 14.45 -14.73
CA THR A 54 0.94 13.01 -15.04
C THR A 54 2.36 12.46 -15.09
N MET A 55 3.28 13.13 -15.80
CA MET A 55 4.68 12.71 -15.86
C MET A 55 5.38 12.78 -14.50
N ALA A 56 5.04 13.78 -13.68
CA ALA A 56 5.55 13.86 -12.31
C ALA A 56 5.05 12.71 -11.44
N ALA A 57 3.79 12.28 -11.60
CA ALA A 57 3.23 11.12 -10.91
C ALA A 57 3.98 9.82 -11.28
N TYR A 58 4.15 9.56 -12.58
CA TYR A 58 4.91 8.38 -13.04
C TYR A 58 6.36 8.40 -12.57
N ARG A 59 7.05 9.54 -12.64
CA ARG A 59 8.42 9.68 -12.13
C ARG A 59 8.52 9.46 -10.63
N PHE A 60 7.49 9.86 -9.86
CA PHE A 60 7.44 9.62 -8.42
C PHE A 60 7.24 8.13 -8.12
N LEU A 61 6.26 7.48 -8.77
CA LEU A 61 5.95 6.07 -8.55
C LEU A 61 7.07 5.12 -9.03
N GLY A 62 7.83 5.51 -10.05
CA GLY A 62 8.99 4.77 -10.55
C GLY A 62 10.33 5.23 -9.97
N ASN A 63 10.33 5.97 -8.85
CA ASN A 63 11.57 6.46 -8.25
C ASN A 63 12.20 5.40 -7.35
N GLU A 64 13.31 4.80 -7.79
CA GLU A 64 14.06 3.76 -7.06
C GLU A 64 14.60 4.23 -5.70
N HIS A 65 14.65 5.54 -5.44
CA HIS A 65 15.06 6.09 -4.15
C HIS A 65 13.92 6.22 -3.13
N ILE A 66 12.72 5.73 -3.45
CA ILE A 66 11.57 5.72 -2.55
C ILE A 66 11.22 4.26 -2.26
N ASP A 67 11.43 3.81 -1.02
CA ASP A 67 10.89 2.55 -0.56
C ASP A 67 9.42 2.76 -0.15
N TRP A 68 8.53 1.84 -0.53
CA TRP A 68 7.11 1.95 -0.21
C TRP A 68 6.87 1.90 1.31
N ARG A 69 7.76 1.27 2.09
CA ARG A 69 7.67 1.22 3.55
C ARG A 69 7.86 2.61 4.17
N ASP A 70 8.77 3.42 3.61
CA ASP A 70 8.97 4.81 4.07
C ASP A 70 7.72 5.66 3.81
N MET A 71 7.01 5.39 2.71
CA MET A 71 5.71 6.01 2.45
C MET A 71 4.65 5.59 3.48
N MET A 72 4.62 4.32 3.88
CA MET A 72 3.59 3.79 4.80
C MET A 72 3.88 4.08 6.28
N HIS A 73 5.13 4.30 6.66
CA HIS A 73 5.54 4.44 8.06
C HIS A 73 4.76 5.54 8.83
N PRO A 74 4.58 6.77 8.30
CA PRO A 74 3.79 7.80 8.99
C PRO A 74 2.33 7.36 9.23
N HIS A 75 1.72 6.66 8.26
CA HIS A 75 0.37 6.14 8.39
C HIS A 75 0.28 5.07 9.50
N TRP A 76 1.28 4.21 9.62
CA TRP A 76 1.35 3.21 10.68
C TRP A 76 1.56 3.84 12.06
N ASP A 77 2.42 4.85 12.19
CA ASP A 77 2.61 5.59 13.43
C ASP A 77 1.31 6.26 13.89
N ARG A 78 0.62 6.95 12.97
CA ARG A 78 -0.69 7.57 13.25
C ARG A 78 -1.76 6.55 13.60
N THR A 79 -1.72 5.38 12.98
CA THR A 79 -2.58 4.25 13.32
C THR A 79 -2.31 3.75 14.74
N ALA A 80 -1.04 3.59 15.14
CA ALA A 80 -0.68 3.17 16.49
C ALA A 80 -1.14 4.18 17.55
N VAL A 81 -1.04 5.49 17.28
CA VAL A 81 -1.59 6.54 18.15
C VAL A 81 -3.12 6.38 18.29
N ARG A 82 -3.85 6.25 17.18
CA ARG A 82 -5.32 6.05 17.18
C ARG A 82 -5.72 4.78 17.95
N MET A 83 -4.96 3.70 17.81
CA MET A 83 -5.19 2.45 18.54
C MET A 83 -4.95 2.59 20.05
N GLY A 84 -3.94 3.38 20.45
CA GLY A 84 -3.58 3.59 21.86
C GLY A 84 -4.65 4.34 22.67
N GLU A 85 -5.57 5.04 22.00
CA GLU A 85 -6.71 5.70 22.64
C GLU A 85 -7.87 4.74 22.97
N LEU A 86 -7.81 3.50 22.49
CA LEU A 86 -8.87 2.51 22.62
C LEU A 86 -8.50 1.38 23.59
N PRO A 87 -9.44 0.89 24.40
CA PRO A 87 -9.17 -0.19 25.36
C PRO A 87 -8.92 -1.54 24.66
N VAL A 88 -9.51 -1.76 23.49
CA VAL A 88 -9.37 -2.99 22.70
C VAL A 88 -9.39 -2.63 21.22
N VAL A 89 -8.45 -3.21 20.48
CA VAL A 89 -8.41 -3.19 19.02
C VAL A 89 -8.25 -4.62 18.52
N LEU A 90 -8.95 -4.95 17.45
CA LEU A 90 -8.83 -6.24 16.75
C LEU A 90 -7.93 -6.05 15.52
N CYS A 91 -6.82 -6.78 15.46
CA CYS A 91 -5.93 -6.80 14.31
C CYS A 91 -6.26 -8.03 13.45
N VAL A 92 -6.99 -7.80 12.35
CA VAL A 92 -7.42 -8.86 11.44
C VAL A 92 -6.38 -8.99 10.33
N ALA A 93 -5.70 -10.13 10.25
CA ALA A 93 -4.72 -10.41 9.21
C ALA A 93 -5.27 -11.44 8.23
N ASP A 94 -5.15 -11.17 6.93
CA ASP A 94 -5.52 -12.11 5.88
C ASP A 94 -4.73 -11.88 4.59
N THR A 95 -4.72 -12.87 3.70
CA THR A 95 -4.02 -12.84 2.42
C THR A 95 -4.98 -12.71 1.25
N THR A 96 -4.68 -11.76 0.35
CA THR A 96 -5.36 -11.64 -0.96
C THR A 96 -4.37 -11.72 -2.12
N GLU A 97 -4.89 -11.96 -3.32
CA GLU A 97 -4.13 -11.99 -4.56
C GLU A 97 -4.34 -10.69 -5.34
N LEU A 98 -3.24 -10.04 -5.74
CA LEU A 98 -3.23 -8.93 -6.68
C LEU A 98 -2.96 -9.51 -8.08
N ASN A 99 -4.04 -9.75 -8.82
CA ASN A 99 -3.99 -10.35 -10.15
C ASN A 99 -3.77 -9.29 -11.23
N VAL A 100 -2.70 -9.46 -12.02
CA VAL A 100 -2.29 -8.55 -13.10
C VAL A 100 -2.20 -9.27 -14.46
N ASN A 101 -3.03 -10.29 -14.65
CA ASN A 101 -3.08 -11.06 -15.90
C ASN A 101 -3.14 -10.18 -17.15
N GLY A 102 -2.37 -10.56 -18.17
CA GLY A 102 -2.30 -9.82 -19.44
C GLY A 102 -1.38 -8.61 -19.40
N GLN A 103 -0.70 -8.35 -18.28
CA GLN A 103 0.36 -7.36 -18.17
C GLN A 103 1.69 -8.08 -17.91
N ASP A 104 2.74 -7.64 -18.61
CA ASP A 104 4.11 -8.05 -18.31
C ASP A 104 4.65 -7.14 -17.21
N ILE A 105 4.65 -7.64 -15.97
CA ILE A 105 5.07 -6.90 -14.77
C ILE A 105 6.30 -7.56 -14.18
N GLU A 106 7.39 -6.81 -14.15
CA GLU A 106 8.61 -7.24 -13.48
C GLU A 106 8.35 -7.53 -12.00
N GLY A 107 8.87 -8.68 -11.52
CA GLY A 107 8.69 -9.11 -10.14
C GLY A 107 7.34 -9.76 -9.83
N ALA A 108 6.41 -9.85 -10.80
CA ALA A 108 5.21 -10.66 -10.64
C ALA A 108 5.50 -12.15 -10.86
N GLY A 109 4.67 -13.02 -10.28
CA GLY A 109 4.85 -14.47 -10.34
C GLY A 109 3.52 -15.23 -10.30
N PRO A 110 3.54 -16.57 -10.34
CA PRO A 110 2.31 -17.34 -10.41
C PRO A 110 1.46 -17.22 -9.14
N LEU A 111 0.14 -17.19 -9.30
CA LEU A 111 -0.84 -17.16 -8.21
C LEU A 111 -1.29 -18.58 -7.82
N SER A 112 -2.48 -18.72 -7.21
CA SER A 112 -3.02 -20.03 -6.82
C SER A 112 -3.27 -20.93 -8.03
N TYR A 113 -3.66 -20.32 -9.15
CA TYR A 113 -3.68 -20.96 -10.45
C TYR A 113 -2.41 -20.56 -11.20
N GLU A 114 -1.59 -21.54 -11.60
CA GLU A 114 -0.27 -21.30 -12.25
C GLU A 114 -0.36 -20.47 -13.53
N ALA A 115 -1.50 -20.50 -14.22
CA ALA A 115 -1.73 -19.71 -15.42
C ALA A 115 -1.98 -18.22 -15.14
N GLN A 116 -2.21 -17.86 -13.87
CA GLN A 116 -2.43 -16.49 -13.44
C GLN A 116 -1.15 -15.89 -12.87
N VAL A 117 -0.91 -14.62 -13.18
CA VAL A 117 0.28 -13.87 -12.78
C VAL A 117 -0.11 -12.71 -11.88
N GLY A 118 0.66 -12.50 -10.82
CA GLY A 118 0.39 -11.48 -9.83
C GLY A 118 1.35 -11.51 -8.66
N MET A 119 0.87 -10.99 -7.53
CA MET A 119 1.55 -11.04 -6.25
C MET A 119 0.53 -11.25 -5.14
N TYR A 120 1.00 -11.70 -3.99
CA TYR A 120 0.22 -11.82 -2.78
C TYR A 120 0.42 -10.59 -1.90
N LEU A 121 -0.65 -10.18 -1.23
CA LEU A 121 -0.66 -9.18 -0.17
C LEU A 121 -1.25 -9.82 1.07
N HIS A 122 -0.45 -9.95 2.13
CA HIS A 122 -0.93 -10.26 3.47
C HIS A 122 -0.99 -8.97 4.27
N ALA A 123 -2.20 -8.49 4.56
CA ALA A 123 -2.41 -7.21 5.22
C ALA A 123 -2.99 -7.42 6.61
N THR A 124 -2.54 -6.59 7.56
CA THR A 124 -3.11 -6.52 8.91
C THR A 124 -3.98 -5.27 9.00
N TYR A 125 -5.26 -5.44 9.28
CA TYR A 125 -6.26 -4.39 9.34
C TYR A 125 -6.79 -4.22 10.76
N ALA A 126 -6.61 -3.02 11.30
CA ALA A 126 -7.02 -2.67 12.66
C ALA A 126 -8.48 -2.17 12.66
N VAL A 127 -9.31 -2.78 13.51
CA VAL A 127 -10.72 -2.41 13.69
C VAL A 127 -11.13 -2.41 15.16
N THR A 128 -12.16 -1.65 15.50
CA THR A 128 -12.78 -1.72 16.83
C THR A 128 -13.65 -2.98 16.97
N PRO A 129 -14.01 -3.41 18.20
CA PRO A 129 -14.99 -4.48 18.41
C PRO A 129 -16.36 -4.20 17.75
N ASP A 130 -16.70 -2.91 17.60
CA ASP A 130 -17.91 -2.44 16.92
C ASP A 130 -17.75 -2.36 15.39
N ARG A 131 -16.63 -2.87 14.85
CA ARG A 131 -16.30 -2.96 13.43
C ARG A 131 -16.02 -1.62 12.76
N GLU A 132 -15.63 -0.61 13.54
CA GLU A 132 -15.16 0.65 12.99
C GLU A 132 -13.73 0.49 12.46
N ALA A 133 -13.52 0.94 11.23
CA ALA A 133 -12.23 0.94 10.55
C ALA A 133 -11.25 1.89 11.23
N LEU A 134 -10.08 1.38 11.66
CA LEU A 134 -8.99 2.25 12.08
C LEU A 134 -8.01 2.48 10.93
N ALA A 135 -7.35 1.45 10.42
CA ALA A 135 -6.42 1.54 9.29
C ALA A 135 -5.78 0.18 8.95
N VAL A 136 -5.08 0.11 7.81
CA VAL A 136 -4.15 -0.98 7.50
C VAL A 136 -2.82 -0.68 8.20
N MET A 137 -2.42 -1.54 9.13
CA MET A 137 -1.24 -1.32 9.99
C MET A 137 0.00 -2.08 9.54
N ASN A 138 -0.13 -3.05 8.63
CA ASN A 138 0.99 -3.71 7.99
C ASN A 138 0.59 -4.33 6.64
N ALA A 139 1.57 -4.52 5.78
CA ALA A 139 1.47 -5.21 4.50
C ALA A 139 2.73 -6.03 4.25
N TRP A 140 2.59 -7.34 4.08
CA TRP A 140 3.65 -8.23 3.62
C TRP A 140 3.33 -8.68 2.20
N MET A 141 4.22 -8.37 1.26
CA MET A 141 4.00 -8.55 -0.17
C MET A 141 5.06 -9.46 -0.76
N TRP A 142 4.65 -10.44 -1.56
CA TRP A 142 5.57 -11.34 -2.26
C TRP A 142 4.96 -11.85 -3.56
N ALA A 143 5.82 -12.21 -4.52
CA ALA A 143 5.44 -13.00 -5.67
C ALA A 143 6.06 -14.39 -5.54
N ARG A 144 5.36 -15.41 -6.02
CA ARG A 144 5.91 -16.77 -6.03
C ARG A 144 6.87 -16.93 -7.19
N GLU A 145 7.95 -17.68 -6.98
CA GLU A 145 8.78 -18.18 -8.08
C GLU A 145 8.05 -19.29 -8.84
N PRO A 146 8.18 -19.40 -10.17
CA PRO A 146 7.66 -20.55 -10.92
C PRO A 146 8.16 -21.90 -10.38
N ARG A 147 7.39 -22.96 -10.62
CA ARG A 147 7.85 -24.32 -10.30
C ARG A 147 8.98 -24.73 -11.24
N ASP A 148 9.97 -25.44 -10.71
CA ASP A 148 11.03 -26.08 -11.50
C ASP A 148 10.50 -27.30 -12.28
N ASP A 149 11.37 -27.92 -13.08
CA ASP A 149 11.05 -29.13 -13.85
C ASP A 149 10.62 -30.32 -12.98
N ASN A 150 10.94 -30.29 -11.68
CA ASN A 150 10.55 -31.30 -10.70
C ASN A 150 9.25 -30.93 -9.96
N GLY A 151 8.59 -29.82 -10.33
CA GLY A 151 7.38 -29.31 -9.68
C GLY A 151 7.61 -28.65 -8.33
N ARG A 152 8.87 -28.38 -7.94
CA ARG A 152 9.23 -27.73 -6.67
C ARG A 152 9.18 -26.22 -6.82
N ARG A 153 8.71 -25.54 -5.78
CA ARG A 153 8.68 -24.08 -5.69
C ARG A 153 9.77 -23.60 -4.76
N GLY A 154 10.59 -22.66 -5.24
CA GLY A 154 11.58 -21.96 -4.42
C GLY A 154 10.98 -20.79 -3.66
N GLY A 155 11.80 -19.79 -3.36
CA GLY A 155 11.42 -18.59 -2.63
C GLY A 155 11.19 -18.80 -1.13
N VAL A 156 10.48 -17.84 -0.53
CA VAL A 156 10.21 -17.78 0.92
C VAL A 156 9.15 -18.80 1.34
N CYS A 157 9.29 -19.36 2.55
CA CYS A 157 8.23 -20.15 3.17
C CYS A 157 7.04 -19.24 3.51
N GLU A 158 5.97 -19.29 2.74
CA GLU A 158 4.86 -18.32 2.87
C GLU A 158 4.21 -18.28 4.24
N SER A 159 4.33 -19.35 5.04
CA SER A 159 3.78 -19.38 6.41
C SER A 159 4.44 -18.36 7.34
N VAL A 160 5.63 -17.85 7.03
CA VAL A 160 6.28 -16.79 7.83
C VAL A 160 5.50 -15.50 7.84
N ARG A 161 4.58 -15.28 6.87
CA ARG A 161 3.72 -14.10 6.82
C ARG A 161 3.00 -13.84 8.13
N TRP A 162 2.51 -14.87 8.81
CA TRP A 162 1.77 -14.73 10.07
C TRP A 162 2.63 -14.31 11.26
N ILE A 163 3.96 -14.43 11.13
CA ILE A 163 4.93 -14.09 12.17
C ILE A 163 5.57 -12.74 11.87
N GLU A 164 5.81 -12.44 10.59
CA GLU A 164 6.44 -11.19 10.13
C GLU A 164 5.44 -10.05 9.87
N SER A 165 4.13 -10.33 9.90
CA SER A 165 3.06 -9.35 9.66
C SER A 165 2.49 -8.68 10.90
#